data_AF-A0A529GCZ2-F1
#
_entry.id   AF-A0A529GCZ2-F1
#
_cell.length_a   1.000
_cell.length_b   1.000
_cell.length_c   1.000
_cell.angle_alpha   90.00
_cell.angle_beta   90.00
_cell.angle_gamma   90.00
#
_symmetry.space_group_name_H-M   'P 1'
#
loop_
_entity.id
_entity.type
_entity.pdbx_description
1 polymer ?
#
loop_
_entity_poly.entity_id
_entity_poly.type
_entity_poly.pdbx_seq_one_letter_code
_entity_poly.pdbx_strand_id
1 'polypeptide(L)'
;WKGSLDNIVGVLHAKDLLRALNEVGNDFSRIDVMKIASKPWFVPDTTTLQDQLNAFLRRKAHFAIVVDEYGEVEGLVTLEDIIEEIVGEIADEHDVDIQGVKQEADGSVVVDGTVPIRDLNRALDWNLPDEEATTIAGLVIHETQSIPDEKQAFTFHGKRFVVMKRDKNRIARLRIKPAGDA
;
A
#
# COMPACT_ATOMS: atom_id res chain seq x y z
N TRP A 1 16.53 5.30 20.01
CA TRP A 1 17.00 4.01 20.52
C TRP A 1 18.33 4.20 21.25
N LYS A 2 18.80 3.23 22.04
CA LYS A 2 20.11 3.31 22.72
C LYS A 2 20.80 1.95 22.77
N GLY A 3 22.01 1.84 22.22
CA GLY A 3 22.79 0.60 22.24
C GLY A 3 22.37 -0.41 21.18
N SER A 4 21.12 -0.87 21.22
CA SER A 4 20.50 -1.68 20.15
C SER A 4 19.36 -0.94 19.46
N LEU A 5 19.05 -1.32 18.22
CA LEU A 5 17.88 -0.85 17.47
C LEU A 5 16.58 -1.24 18.18
N ASP A 6 16.56 -2.40 18.84
CA ASP A 6 15.40 -2.94 19.57
C ASP A 6 15.15 -2.17 20.88
N ASN A 7 16.17 -1.47 21.39
CA ASN A 7 16.03 -0.67 22.61
C ASN A 7 15.50 0.73 22.29
N ILE A 8 14.20 0.81 22.00
CA ILE A 8 13.51 2.09 21.81
C ILE A 8 13.27 2.74 23.18
N VAL A 9 13.94 3.87 23.40
CA VAL A 9 13.93 4.60 24.70
C VAL A 9 12.96 5.79 24.74
N GLY A 10 12.35 6.14 23.61
CA GLY A 10 11.53 7.34 23.49
C GLY A 10 10.99 7.53 22.08
N VAL A 11 9.86 8.22 22.00
CA VAL A 11 9.24 8.69 20.77
C VAL A 11 9.26 10.22 20.77
N LEU A 12 9.78 10.82 19.71
CA LEU A 12 9.73 12.27 19.55
C LEU A 12 8.67 12.65 18.52
N HIS A 13 7.63 13.37 18.94
CA HIS A 13 6.73 14.00 17.97
C HIS A 13 7.34 15.29 17.43
N ALA A 14 7.24 15.49 16.11
CA ALA A 14 7.74 16.70 15.46
C ALA A 14 7.16 17.99 16.06
N LYS A 15 5.88 18.00 16.45
CA LYS A 15 5.23 19.15 17.10
C LYS A 15 5.88 19.54 18.42
N ASP A 16 6.36 18.57 19.21
CA ASP A 16 6.95 18.81 20.52
C ASP A 16 8.40 19.30 20.36
N LEU A 17 9.12 18.79 19.35
CA LEU A 17 10.41 19.32 18.94
C LEU A 17 10.31 20.79 18.44
N LEU A 18 9.33 21.09 17.59
CA LEU A 18 9.13 22.45 17.07
C LEU A 18 8.77 23.44 18.18
N ARG A 19 7.95 23.03 19.15
CA ARG A 19 7.66 23.84 20.35
C ARG A 19 8.91 24.10 21.16
N ALA A 20 9.68 23.06 21.46
CA ALA A 20 10.93 23.17 22.22
C ALA A 20 11.96 24.09 21.51
N LEU A 21 12.07 23.99 20.19
CA LEU A 21 12.92 24.87 19.37
C LEU A 21 12.51 26.34 19.48
N ASN A 22 11.22 26.61 19.37
CA ASN A 22 10.70 27.95 19.47
C ASN A 22 10.98 28.56 20.87
N GLU A 23 10.85 27.76 21.94
CA GLU A 23 11.13 28.20 23.32
C GLU A 23 12.60 28.57 23.57
N VAL A 24 13.54 27.94 22.86
CA VAL A 24 14.98 28.21 23.00
C VAL A 24 15.54 29.16 21.94
N GLY A 25 14.69 29.75 21.10
CA GLY A 25 15.11 30.68 20.05
C GLY A 25 15.85 30.00 18.89
N ASN A 26 15.41 28.80 18.50
CA ASN A 26 16.01 27.96 17.46
C ASN A 26 17.45 27.48 17.74
N ASP A 27 17.91 27.56 18.99
CA ASP A 27 19.19 27.01 19.41
C ASP A 27 19.04 25.53 19.81
N PHE A 28 19.33 24.63 18.87
CA PHE A 28 19.28 23.18 19.07
C PHE A 28 20.15 22.68 20.22
N SER A 29 21.26 23.35 20.53
CA SER A 29 22.19 22.90 21.59
C SER A 29 21.57 22.93 22.99
N ARG A 30 20.46 23.67 23.14
CA ARG A 30 19.73 23.83 24.38
C ARG A 30 18.58 22.84 24.54
N ILE A 31 18.37 21.96 23.57
CA ILE A 31 17.30 20.97 23.60
C ILE A 31 17.83 19.63 24.09
N ASP A 32 17.23 19.17 25.18
CA ASP A 32 17.37 17.79 25.62
C ASP A 32 16.21 16.96 25.06
N VAL A 33 16.48 16.22 23.98
CA VAL A 33 15.48 15.42 23.27
C VAL A 33 14.79 14.41 24.20
N MET A 34 15.51 13.86 25.18
CA MET A 34 14.95 12.86 26.08
C MET A 34 13.91 13.44 27.04
N LYS A 35 13.94 14.75 27.31
CA LYS A 35 12.93 15.42 28.15
C LYS A 35 11.62 15.69 27.41
N ILE A 36 11.68 15.80 26.09
CA ILE A 36 10.52 16.09 25.24
C ILE A 36 9.99 14.84 24.53
N ALA A 37 10.76 13.75 24.51
CA ALA A 37 10.30 12.47 24.01
C ALA A 37 9.27 11.83 24.96
N SER A 38 8.20 11.29 24.40
CA SER A 38 7.21 10.49 25.12
C SER A 38 7.69 9.04 25.27
N LYS A 39 7.13 8.33 26.25
CA LYS A 39 7.44 6.91 26.46
C LYS A 39 6.90 6.09 25.28
N PRO A 40 7.69 5.14 24.74
CA PRO A 40 7.20 4.23 23.73
C PRO A 40 6.10 3.34 24.30
N TRP A 41 5.11 3.03 23.48
CA TRP A 41 4.08 2.05 23.79
C TRP A 41 4.33 0.79 22.98
N PHE A 42 4.61 -0.29 23.68
CA PHE A 42 4.82 -1.62 23.11
C PHE A 42 3.54 -2.45 23.14
N VAL A 43 3.36 -3.28 22.12
CA VAL A 43 2.26 -4.24 21.96
C VAL A 43 2.81 -5.59 21.48
N PRO A 44 2.34 -6.73 22.02
CA PRO A 44 2.70 -8.05 21.50
C PRO A 44 2.21 -8.26 20.06
N ASP A 45 3.00 -8.92 19.23
CA ASP A 45 2.66 -9.40 17.89
C ASP A 45 1.38 -10.28 17.86
N THR A 46 1.11 -11.00 18.94
CA THR A 46 -0.10 -11.81 19.14
C THR A 46 -1.38 -11.00 19.37
N THR A 47 -1.30 -9.66 19.46
CA THR A 47 -2.47 -8.80 19.69
C THR A 47 -3.38 -8.76 18.47
N THR A 48 -4.67 -9.02 18.65
CA THR A 48 -5.63 -8.97 17.54
C THR A 48 -5.85 -7.55 17.03
N LEU A 49 -6.17 -7.44 15.74
CA LEU A 49 -6.48 -6.15 15.11
C LEU A 49 -7.62 -5.40 15.83
N GLN A 50 -8.68 -6.11 16.23
CA GLN A 50 -9.82 -5.52 16.95
C GLN A 50 -9.42 -5.00 18.34
N ASP A 51 -8.59 -5.75 19.07
CA ASP A 51 -8.09 -5.32 20.38
C ASP A 51 -7.18 -4.11 20.26
N GLN A 52 -6.32 -4.09 19.23
CA GLN A 52 -5.41 -2.99 18.98
C GLN A 52 -6.16 -1.72 18.53
N LEU A 53 -7.19 -1.83 17.70
CA LEU A 53 -8.10 -0.71 17.38
C LEU A 53 -8.71 -0.11 18.66
N ASN A 54 -9.28 -0.97 19.51
CA ASN A 54 -9.89 -0.54 20.77
C ASN A 54 -8.86 0.10 21.72
N ALA A 55 -7.62 -0.38 21.71
CA ALA A 55 -6.53 0.20 22.47
C ALA A 55 -6.14 1.59 21.95
N PHE A 56 -6.04 1.79 20.63
CA PHE A 56 -5.80 3.10 20.02
C PHE A 56 -6.88 4.12 20.37
N LEU A 57 -8.15 3.75 20.18
CA LEU A 57 -9.29 4.62 20.49
C LEU A 57 -9.33 5.02 21.96
N ARG A 58 -9.08 4.07 22.88
CA ARG A 58 -9.07 4.32 24.32
C ARG A 58 -7.90 5.21 24.76
N ARG A 59 -6.70 4.96 24.22
CA ARG A 59 -5.48 5.70 24.59
C ARG A 59 -5.34 7.03 23.86
N LYS A 60 -6.15 7.28 22.82
CA LYS A 60 -5.98 8.42 21.89
C LYS A 60 -4.56 8.46 21.32
N ALA A 61 -4.05 7.29 20.96
CA ALA A 61 -2.74 7.10 20.36
C ALA A 61 -2.89 6.69 18.90
N HIS A 62 -1.88 7.00 18.08
CA HIS A 62 -1.91 6.78 16.63
C HIS A 62 -0.98 5.66 16.17
N PHE A 63 -0.02 5.23 17.00
CA PHE A 63 0.86 4.12 16.65
C PHE A 63 1.40 3.45 17.91
N ALA A 64 1.90 2.22 17.75
CA ALA A 64 2.56 1.43 18.77
C ALA A 64 3.73 0.65 18.15
N ILE A 65 4.68 0.21 18.99
CA ILE A 65 5.81 -0.63 18.58
C ILE A 65 5.45 -2.09 18.84
N VAL A 66 5.61 -2.92 17.83
CA VAL A 66 5.31 -4.36 17.89
C VAL A 66 6.55 -5.11 18.38
N VAL A 67 6.35 -6.00 19.33
CA VAL A 67 7.40 -6.85 19.90
C VAL A 67 6.99 -8.32 19.93
N ASP A 68 7.97 -9.20 19.80
CA ASP A 68 7.79 -10.65 19.94
C ASP A 68 7.75 -11.07 21.43
N GLU A 69 7.72 -12.39 21.69
CA GLU A 69 7.67 -12.92 23.05
C GLU A 69 8.99 -12.77 23.83
N TYR A 70 10.09 -12.49 23.14
CA TYR A 70 11.41 -12.26 23.72
C TYR A 70 11.68 -10.77 23.97
N GLY A 71 10.79 -9.89 23.50
CA GLY A 71 10.88 -8.43 23.62
C GLY A 71 11.72 -7.78 22.53
N GLU A 72 12.02 -8.49 21.45
CA GLU A 72 12.65 -7.94 20.25
C GLU A 72 11.63 -7.13 19.45
N VAL A 73 12.08 -6.03 18.83
CA VAL A 73 11.20 -5.16 18.05
C VAL A 73 11.05 -5.75 16.65
N GLU A 74 9.83 -6.12 16.30
CA GLU A 74 9.50 -6.58 14.95
C GLU A 74 9.11 -5.43 14.02
N GLY A 75 8.52 -4.35 14.57
CA GLY A 75 8.08 -3.22 13.76
C GLY A 75 7.21 -2.20 14.50
N LEU A 76 6.34 -1.54 13.74
CA LEU A 76 5.35 -0.59 14.25
C LEU A 76 4.00 -0.85 13.58
N VAL A 77 2.93 -0.51 14.29
CA VAL A 77 1.56 -0.53 13.77
C VAL A 77 0.93 0.83 13.98
N THR A 78 0.20 1.34 12.99
CA THR A 78 -0.54 2.60 13.10
C THR A 78 -2.05 2.38 13.17
N LEU A 79 -2.78 3.39 13.66
CA LEU A 79 -4.24 3.37 13.66
C LEU A 79 -4.77 3.39 12.23
N GLU A 80 -4.08 4.11 11.35
CA GLU A 80 -4.39 4.25 9.93
C GLU A 80 -4.34 2.90 9.22
N ASP A 81 -3.28 2.09 9.41
CA ASP A 81 -3.17 0.74 8.83
C ASP A 81 -4.32 -0.16 9.29
N ILE A 82 -4.69 -0.08 10.57
CA ILE A 82 -5.80 -0.87 11.12
C ILE A 82 -7.15 -0.45 10.52
N ILE A 83 -7.36 0.85 10.30
CA ILE A 83 -8.58 1.34 9.66
C ILE A 83 -8.62 0.90 8.20
N GLU A 84 -7.49 0.98 7.49
CA GLU A 84 -7.37 0.53 6.10
C GLU A 84 -7.69 -0.96 5.94
N GLU A 85 -7.21 -1.81 6.84
CA GLU A 85 -7.53 -3.25 6.81
C GLU A 85 -9.02 -3.54 7.08
N ILE A 86 -9.69 -2.72 7.89
CA ILE A 86 -11.13 -2.89 8.18
C ILE A 86 -12.01 -2.34 7.05
N VAL A 87 -11.67 -1.15 6.57
CA VAL A 87 -12.50 -0.38 5.64
C VAL A 87 -12.19 -0.76 4.19
N GLY A 88 -10.95 -1.16 3.90
CA GLY A 88 -10.36 -1.12 2.57
C GLY A 88 -10.27 0.31 2.03
N GLU A 89 -9.81 0.48 0.78
CA GLU A 89 -10.01 1.76 0.08
C GLU A 89 -11.52 2.04 -0.01
N ILE A 90 -11.97 3.17 0.55
CA ILE A 90 -13.35 3.62 0.40
C ILE A 90 -13.51 4.05 -1.06
N ALA A 91 -13.88 3.09 -1.90
CA ALA A 91 -14.26 3.33 -3.28
C ALA A 91 -15.60 4.06 -3.30
N ASP A 92 -15.63 5.27 -3.86
CA ASP A 92 -16.85 5.82 -4.44
C ASP A 92 -17.21 4.93 -5.63
N GLU A 93 -18.51 4.66 -5.85
CA GLU A 93 -18.99 3.72 -6.88
C GLU A 93 -18.71 4.20 -8.32
N HIS A 94 -18.11 5.40 -8.48
CA HIS A 94 -17.96 6.06 -9.77
C HIS A 94 -16.56 6.61 -10.11
N ASP A 95 -15.58 6.60 -9.21
CA ASP A 95 -14.22 7.04 -9.54
C ASP A 95 -13.22 5.89 -9.41
N VAL A 96 -12.80 5.34 -10.55
CA VAL A 96 -11.69 4.38 -10.62
C VAL A 96 -10.38 5.16 -10.52
N ASP A 97 -10.01 5.54 -9.29
CA ASP A 97 -8.74 6.20 -8.98
C ASP A 97 -7.68 5.16 -8.55
N ILE A 98 -7.63 3.99 -9.21
CA ILE A 98 -6.52 3.06 -9.02
C ILE A 98 -5.29 3.67 -9.68
N GLN A 99 -4.25 3.90 -8.89
CA GLN A 99 -2.97 4.38 -9.42
C GLN A 99 -2.45 3.44 -10.52
N GLY A 100 -2.20 3.99 -11.70
CA GLY A 100 -1.78 3.22 -12.87
C GLY A 100 -2.93 2.66 -13.70
N VAL A 101 -4.19 2.98 -13.39
CA VAL A 101 -5.37 2.67 -14.20
C VAL A 101 -5.99 3.97 -14.72
N LYS A 102 -6.38 3.97 -15.99
CA LYS A 102 -7.05 5.11 -16.63
C LYS A 102 -8.12 4.62 -17.59
N GLN A 103 -9.36 5.03 -17.37
CA GLN A 103 -10.42 4.82 -18.35
C GLN A 103 -10.30 5.83 -19.50
N GLU A 104 -10.49 5.36 -20.73
CA GLU A 104 -10.56 6.17 -21.94
C GLU A 104 -12.02 6.37 -22.38
N ALA A 105 -12.29 7.42 -23.14
CA ALA A 105 -13.64 7.81 -23.56
C ALA A 105 -14.35 6.76 -24.45
N ASP A 106 -13.59 5.82 -25.03
CA ASP A 106 -14.11 4.71 -25.84
C ASP A 106 -14.50 3.48 -25.01
N GLY A 107 -14.43 3.57 -23.67
CA GLY A 107 -14.71 2.47 -22.75
C GLY A 107 -13.55 1.48 -22.60
N SER A 108 -12.38 1.76 -23.18
CA SER A 108 -11.18 1.00 -22.90
C SER A 108 -10.50 1.47 -21.62
N VAL A 109 -9.70 0.58 -21.03
CA VAL A 109 -8.97 0.83 -19.78
C VAL A 109 -7.49 0.65 -20.05
N VAL A 110 -6.72 1.71 -19.83
CA VAL A 110 -5.27 1.69 -19.89
C VAL A 110 -4.72 1.40 -18.50
N VAL A 111 -3.90 0.36 -18.37
CA VAL A 111 -3.35 -0.08 -17.09
C VAL A 111 -1.84 -0.21 -17.17
N ASP A 112 -1.13 0.18 -16.11
CA ASP A 112 0.26 -0.15 -15.94
C ASP A 112 0.39 -1.65 -15.65
N GLY A 113 1.43 -2.28 -16.21
CA GLY A 113 1.56 -3.74 -16.17
C GLY A 113 1.71 -4.32 -14.75
N THR A 114 2.11 -3.50 -13.79
CA THR A 114 2.30 -3.87 -12.38
C THR A 114 1.02 -3.88 -11.56
N VAL A 115 -0.10 -3.39 -12.09
CA VAL A 115 -1.37 -3.33 -11.36
C VAL A 115 -1.82 -4.77 -11.02
N PRO A 116 -2.15 -5.07 -9.75
CA PRO A 116 -2.68 -6.35 -9.33
C PRO A 116 -4.02 -6.68 -10.00
N ILE A 117 -4.24 -7.95 -10.32
CA ILE A 117 -5.49 -8.40 -10.96
C ILE A 117 -6.69 -8.23 -10.02
N ARG A 118 -6.48 -8.48 -8.72
CA ARG A 118 -7.51 -8.32 -7.68
C ARG A 118 -8.06 -6.90 -7.63
N ASP A 119 -7.21 -5.90 -7.82
CA ASP A 119 -7.61 -4.48 -7.80
C ASP A 119 -8.47 -4.15 -9.02
N LEU A 120 -8.07 -4.64 -10.20
CA LEU A 120 -8.86 -4.50 -11.43
C LEU A 120 -10.21 -5.20 -11.33
N ASN A 121 -10.25 -6.42 -10.77
CA ASN A 121 -11.49 -7.15 -10.55
C ASN A 121 -12.43 -6.37 -9.63
N ARG A 122 -11.91 -5.85 -8.52
CA ARG A 122 -12.68 -5.07 -7.54
C ARG A 122 -13.21 -3.75 -8.12
N ALA A 123 -12.39 -2.99 -8.84
CA ALA A 123 -12.77 -1.64 -9.28
C ALA A 123 -13.56 -1.60 -10.59
N LEU A 124 -13.42 -2.62 -11.44
CA LEU A 124 -14.05 -2.64 -12.77
C LEU A 124 -15.13 -3.72 -12.88
N ASP A 125 -15.44 -4.40 -11.77
CA ASP A 125 -16.34 -5.56 -11.70
C ASP A 125 -15.95 -6.62 -12.74
N TRP A 126 -14.67 -6.99 -12.75
CA TRP A 126 -14.11 -8.01 -13.63
C TRP A 126 -13.89 -9.32 -12.88
N ASN A 127 -13.75 -10.40 -13.63
CA ASN A 127 -13.49 -11.74 -13.10
C ASN A 127 -12.31 -12.40 -13.83
N LEU A 128 -11.18 -11.69 -13.88
CA LEU A 128 -9.92 -12.21 -14.40
C LEU A 128 -9.30 -13.18 -13.38
N PRO A 129 -8.64 -14.26 -13.81
CA PRO A 129 -8.01 -15.20 -12.90
C PRO A 129 -6.77 -14.59 -12.23
N ASP A 130 -6.68 -14.75 -10.91
CA ASP A 130 -5.61 -14.23 -10.05
C ASP A 130 -4.83 -15.33 -9.30
N GLU A 131 -5.12 -16.61 -9.57
CA GLU A 131 -4.42 -17.75 -8.97
C GLU A 131 -3.07 -18.03 -9.67
N GLU A 132 -3.01 -17.89 -10.99
CA GLU A 132 -1.82 -18.19 -11.80
C GLU A 132 -0.89 -16.99 -11.98
N ALA A 133 -1.40 -15.78 -11.75
CA ALA A 133 -0.66 -14.54 -11.86
C ALA A 133 -1.17 -13.50 -10.86
N THR A 134 -0.25 -12.68 -10.33
CA THR A 134 -0.62 -11.60 -9.39
C THR A 134 -0.96 -10.30 -10.10
N THR A 135 -0.31 -10.01 -11.23
CA THR A 135 -0.41 -8.71 -11.94
C THR A 135 -0.93 -8.88 -13.35
N ILE A 136 -1.49 -7.81 -13.91
CA ILE A 136 -2.09 -7.83 -15.24
C ILE A 136 -1.08 -8.14 -16.35
N ALA A 137 0.17 -7.69 -16.23
CA ALA A 137 1.25 -8.12 -17.13
C ALA A 137 1.59 -9.60 -16.95
N GLY A 138 1.61 -10.08 -15.69
CA GLY A 138 1.82 -11.48 -15.37
C GLY A 138 0.79 -12.39 -16.03
N LEU A 139 -0.49 -12.00 -16.00
CA LEU A 139 -1.56 -12.72 -16.67
C LEU A 139 -1.34 -12.81 -18.18
N VAL A 140 -1.03 -11.69 -18.85
CA VAL A 140 -0.75 -11.69 -20.29
C VAL A 140 0.45 -12.58 -20.64
N ILE A 141 1.52 -12.53 -19.84
CA ILE A 141 2.71 -13.36 -20.05
C ILE A 141 2.39 -14.85 -19.83
N HIS A 142 1.60 -15.17 -18.80
CA HIS A 142 1.15 -16.52 -18.52
C HIS A 142 0.31 -17.08 -19.68
N GLU A 143 -0.69 -16.34 -20.15
CA GLU A 143 -1.56 -16.78 -21.26
C GLU A 143 -0.81 -16.90 -22.59
N THR A 144 0.15 -16.02 -22.85
CA THR A 144 0.92 -16.00 -24.11
C THR A 144 2.19 -16.86 -24.06
N GLN A 145 2.53 -17.41 -22.89
CA GLN A 145 3.75 -18.19 -22.63
C GLN A 145 5.05 -17.49 -23.08
N SER A 146 5.01 -16.16 -23.22
CA SER A 146 6.10 -15.33 -23.74
C SER A 146 5.90 -13.87 -23.31
N ILE A 147 6.88 -13.01 -23.55
CA ILE A 147 6.72 -11.56 -23.35
C ILE A 147 6.36 -10.94 -24.70
N PRO A 148 5.11 -10.51 -24.92
CA PRO A 148 4.68 -9.99 -26.21
C PRO A 148 5.32 -8.64 -26.54
N ASP A 149 5.39 -8.36 -27.83
CA ASP A 149 5.85 -7.08 -28.38
C ASP A 149 4.75 -6.02 -28.36
N GLU A 150 5.17 -4.77 -28.45
CA GLU A 150 4.25 -3.63 -28.55
C GLU A 150 3.30 -3.78 -29.75
N LYS A 151 2.06 -3.34 -29.57
CA LYS A 151 0.93 -3.42 -30.51
C LYS A 151 0.39 -4.82 -30.76
N GLN A 152 0.97 -5.87 -30.17
CA GLN A 152 0.34 -7.18 -30.18
C GLN A 152 -0.93 -7.16 -29.32
N ALA A 153 -1.92 -7.95 -29.74
CA ALA A 153 -3.21 -8.04 -29.10
C ALA A 153 -3.64 -9.48 -28.89
N PHE A 154 -4.22 -9.76 -27.73
CA PHE A 154 -4.65 -11.08 -27.29
C PHE A 154 -6.05 -10.99 -26.72
N THR A 155 -6.84 -12.05 -26.90
CA THR A 155 -8.20 -12.12 -26.38
C THR A 155 -8.35 -13.39 -25.56
N PHE A 156 -8.66 -13.22 -24.28
CA PHE A 156 -8.93 -14.30 -23.33
C PHE A 156 -9.75 -13.71 -22.17
N HIS A 157 -10.43 -14.56 -21.40
CA HIS A 157 -11.23 -14.14 -20.23
C HIS A 157 -12.26 -13.03 -20.56
N GLY A 158 -12.84 -13.05 -21.76
CA GLY A 158 -13.83 -12.05 -22.21
C GLY A 158 -13.27 -10.63 -22.42
N LYS A 159 -11.94 -10.46 -22.42
CA LYS A 159 -11.26 -9.18 -22.60
C LYS A 159 -10.23 -9.26 -23.72
N ARG A 160 -10.00 -8.13 -24.39
CA ARG A 160 -8.94 -7.95 -25.36
C ARG A 160 -7.84 -7.07 -24.78
N PHE A 161 -6.64 -7.61 -24.69
CA PHE A 161 -5.44 -6.99 -24.16
C PHE A 161 -4.57 -6.53 -25.33
N VAL A 162 -4.11 -5.29 -25.32
CA VAL A 162 -3.20 -4.72 -26.32
C VAL A 162 -1.97 -4.20 -25.60
N VAL A 163 -0.78 -4.68 -25.98
CA VAL A 163 0.47 -4.18 -25.40
C VAL A 163 0.75 -2.79 -25.93
N MET A 164 0.72 -1.79 -25.05
CA MET A 164 0.94 -0.40 -25.41
C MET A 164 2.42 -0.02 -25.32
N LYS A 165 3.10 -0.52 -24.29
CA LYS A 165 4.52 -0.25 -24.05
C LYS A 165 5.21 -1.44 -23.40
N ARG A 166 6.43 -1.73 -23.85
CA ARG A 166 7.32 -2.76 -23.30
C ARG A 166 8.63 -2.12 -22.84
N ASP A 167 9.06 -2.40 -21.61
CA ASP A 167 10.35 -1.98 -21.08
C ASP A 167 11.28 -3.19 -20.91
N LYS A 168 12.12 -3.46 -21.92
CA LYS A 168 13.02 -4.63 -21.98
C LYS A 168 12.26 -5.96 -21.85
N ASN A 169 12.23 -6.53 -20.65
CA ASN A 169 11.63 -7.84 -20.35
C ASN A 169 10.34 -7.72 -19.52
N ARG A 170 9.69 -6.54 -19.52
CA ARG A 170 8.40 -6.34 -18.85
C ARG A 170 7.41 -5.65 -19.77
N ILE A 171 6.15 -6.04 -19.68
CA ILE A 171 5.05 -5.24 -20.22
C ILE A 171 4.84 -4.06 -19.27
N ALA A 172 5.08 -2.85 -19.74
CA ALA A 172 4.97 -1.65 -18.91
C ALA A 172 3.53 -1.11 -18.88
N ARG A 173 2.81 -1.21 -20.01
CA ARG A 173 1.45 -0.69 -20.13
C ARG A 173 0.61 -1.52 -21.09
N LEU A 174 -0.64 -1.75 -20.73
CA LEU A 174 -1.65 -2.47 -21.49
C LEU A 174 -2.87 -1.58 -21.72
N ARG A 175 -3.54 -1.77 -22.86
CA ARG A 175 -4.91 -1.30 -23.06
C ARG A 175 -5.83 -2.51 -23.09
N ILE A 176 -6.86 -2.50 -22.27
CA ILE A 176 -7.82 -3.58 -22.11
C ILE A 176 -9.18 -3.06 -22.54
N LYS A 177 -9.90 -3.85 -23.32
CA LYS A 177 -11.29 -3.55 -23.68
C LYS A 177 -12.12 -4.83 -23.62
N PRO A 178 -13.46 -4.74 -23.51
CA PRO A 178 -14.31 -5.91 -23.71
C PRO A 178 -13.95 -6.63 -25.01
N ALA A 179 -13.91 -7.96 -24.98
CA ALA A 179 -13.91 -8.74 -26.20
C ALA A 179 -15.27 -8.47 -26.87
N GLY A 180 -15.30 -7.65 -27.91
CA GLY A 180 -16.54 -7.48 -28.68
C GLY A 180 -16.97 -8.83 -29.24
N ASP A 181 -18.28 -9.06 -29.28
CA ASP A 181 -18.84 -10.19 -30.04
C ASP A 181 -18.30 -10.10 -31.48
N ALA A 182 -17.68 -11.19 -31.94
CA ALA A 182 -17.24 -11.33 -33.31
C ALA A 182 -18.43 -11.54 -34.25
#